data_AF-A0A935WSW1-F1
#
_entry.id   AF-A0A935WSW1-F1
#
_cell.length_a   1.000
_cell.length_b   1.000
_cell.length_c   1.000
_cell.angle_alpha   90.00
_cell.angle_beta   90.00
_cell.angle_gamma   90.00
#
_symmetry.space_group_name_H-M   'P 1'
#
loop_
_entity.id
_entity.type
_entity.pdbx_description
1 polymer ?
#
loop_
_entity_poly.entity_id
_entity_poly.type
_entity_poly.pdbx_seq_one_letter_code
_entity_poly.pdbx_strand_id
1 'polypeptide(L)'
;MYFGRFLGLIQTTTASALLGAVVLQAGGCSDDSSEPAAGVADCSRALELKNSDIQGGTTIPAGACYLVNENLVLDSGVVVAEEGVVLLFSTGRSFVIKSGGQLRLDGSADAPVRLSSRDGASTWKGVQFVDSQGEDNVWSFVEIGRAGDAKWTGAAYSSAAIYLTGSTKLAMDNVTISDSASHGLIALEDVDFSFTNGTFEDNDTPAYVHPQVAGRIAPETVFSGNTNSYIRVAFGSSDGVEGEETWPAHIYRVEDRVTVRGQLTVLPGAVIEFAQDASMVVEANAALVAKGTEAEVITFKGASETRGFWKGIEVRSAGAGGGAGASSGLGATFEHCVIRDGGGQAWSGASESSAALYLQQASSTKIADTTFSNSARYALWASEDARLPDFGGNTFSGNARVMILHPDRVGELAGNSAVHDNDDDAIYVVFSSSNRVTLDATWKNLGAPYVVRDLFQVAAALAIDPGVEIRFAQDKGMVVDAVGSLTVNGTLTAPVLFRGENEVVAGYWQGVRVESNSEANRLTHTTLAHAGSKRWTGAAESDAAIYLDNNAKLALEDVTVGPGGGYGAVVAGDGSQLTCVDVVFSSLVKEPIWDAPSGAALANCP
;
A
#
# COMPACT_ATOMS: atom_id res chain seq x y z
N MET A 1 23.35 -51.60 7.13
CA MET A 1 24.11 -52.48 6.21
C MET A 1 23.39 -52.46 4.86
N TYR A 2 24.11 -52.09 3.79
CA TYR A 2 23.81 -52.09 2.35
C TYR A 2 22.57 -51.31 1.83
N PHE A 3 22.71 -50.13 1.21
CA PHE A 3 23.23 -49.74 -0.14
C PHE A 3 22.28 -50.00 -1.32
N GLY A 4 21.90 -48.91 -1.99
CA GLY A 4 21.27 -48.90 -3.32
C GLY A 4 21.22 -47.48 -3.91
N ARG A 5 22.30 -47.08 -4.60
CA ARG A 5 22.38 -45.87 -5.45
C ARG A 5 21.65 -46.13 -6.77
N PHE A 6 20.94 -45.15 -7.31
CA PHE A 6 20.95 -44.84 -8.74
C PHE A 6 20.78 -43.34 -8.99
N LEU A 7 21.68 -42.81 -9.82
CA LEU A 7 21.79 -41.43 -10.28
C LEU A 7 20.69 -41.08 -11.30
N GLY A 8 20.29 -39.82 -11.36
CA GLY A 8 19.47 -39.26 -12.45
C GLY A 8 19.45 -37.72 -12.44
N LEU A 9 20.40 -37.14 -13.18
CA LEU A 9 20.48 -35.79 -13.79
C LEU A 9 19.76 -34.60 -13.14
N ILE A 10 20.55 -33.66 -12.61
CA ILE A 10 20.21 -32.24 -12.46
C ILE A 10 20.80 -31.52 -13.68
N GLN A 11 19.96 -30.85 -14.48
CA GLN A 11 20.40 -29.86 -15.45
C GLN A 11 20.60 -28.52 -14.75
N THR A 12 21.85 -28.14 -14.55
CA THR A 12 22.26 -26.78 -14.16
C THR A 12 22.42 -25.94 -15.43
N THR A 13 21.61 -24.89 -15.57
CA THR A 13 21.83 -23.80 -16.52
C THR A 13 23.00 -22.93 -16.04
N THR A 14 23.87 -22.62 -16.99
CA THR A 14 25.18 -22.00 -16.81
C THR A 14 25.09 -20.50 -16.52
N ALA A 15 25.65 -20.07 -15.39
CA ALA A 15 26.05 -18.68 -15.16
C ALA A 15 27.42 -18.43 -15.80
N SER A 16 27.51 -17.44 -16.70
CA SER A 16 28.78 -16.97 -17.25
C SER A 16 29.55 -16.20 -16.20
N ALA A 17 30.73 -16.72 -15.84
CA ALA A 17 31.68 -16.07 -14.96
C ALA A 17 32.42 -14.93 -15.67
N LEU A 18 32.49 -13.77 -15.00
CA LEU A 18 33.41 -12.68 -15.32
C LEU A 18 34.86 -13.18 -15.24
N LEU A 19 35.62 -13.05 -16.34
CA LEU A 19 37.07 -13.11 -16.30
C LEU A 19 37.61 -11.75 -15.82
N GLY A 20 38.17 -11.73 -14.61
CA GLY A 20 39.06 -10.67 -14.16
C GLY A 20 40.42 -10.80 -14.83
N ALA A 21 40.76 -9.86 -15.70
CA ALA A 21 42.10 -9.72 -16.24
C ALA A 21 42.94 -8.84 -15.30
N VAL A 22 43.93 -9.46 -14.65
CA VAL A 22 45.02 -8.80 -13.94
C VAL A 22 45.96 -8.17 -14.97
N VAL A 23 46.11 -6.84 -14.94
CA VAL A 23 47.07 -6.11 -15.77
C VAL A 23 48.43 -6.08 -15.07
N LEU A 24 49.45 -6.68 -15.69
CA LEU A 24 50.86 -6.46 -15.36
C LEU A 24 51.34 -5.15 -15.99
N GLN A 25 51.89 -4.24 -15.17
CA GLN A 25 52.67 -3.09 -15.63
C GLN A 25 54.04 -3.55 -16.18
N ALA A 26 54.38 -3.06 -17.37
CA ALA A 26 55.76 -2.89 -17.81
C ALA A 26 55.89 -1.51 -18.47
N GLY A 27 56.82 -0.70 -17.96
CA GLY A 27 57.09 0.65 -18.43
C GLY A 27 57.80 0.71 -19.78
N GLY A 28 57.52 1.76 -20.54
CA GLY A 28 58.21 2.16 -21.77
C GLY A 28 57.76 3.56 -22.17
N CYS A 29 58.71 4.43 -22.53
CA CYS A 29 58.59 5.88 -22.60
C CYS A 29 57.72 6.42 -23.75
N SER A 30 57.01 7.52 -23.42
CA SER A 30 56.61 8.68 -24.24
C SER A 30 56.57 8.57 -25.77
N ASP A 31 55.36 8.71 -26.31
CA ASP A 31 55.09 9.73 -27.34
C ASP A 31 53.70 10.32 -27.08
N ASP A 32 53.69 11.64 -26.87
CA ASP A 32 52.55 12.47 -26.51
C ASP A 32 51.87 12.95 -27.80
N SER A 33 50.92 12.17 -28.30
CA SER A 33 49.92 12.61 -29.28
C SER A 33 48.76 11.60 -29.30
N SER A 34 47.94 11.60 -28.26
CA SER A 34 46.61 10.98 -28.37
C SER A 34 45.72 11.90 -29.19
N GLU A 35 45.38 11.50 -30.41
CA GLU A 35 44.20 12.03 -31.10
C GLU A 35 42.99 11.91 -30.16
N PRO A 36 42.14 12.94 -30.03
CA PRO A 36 40.91 12.81 -29.27
C PRO A 36 40.04 11.75 -29.94
N ALA A 37 39.31 10.98 -29.11
CA ALA A 37 38.28 10.06 -29.60
C ALA A 37 37.36 10.79 -30.58
N ALA A 38 37.08 10.15 -31.72
CA ALA A 38 36.20 10.70 -32.75
C ALA A 38 34.86 11.12 -32.13
N GLY A 39 34.49 12.41 -32.26
CA GLY A 39 33.18 12.94 -31.83
C GLY A 39 33.19 14.07 -30.80
N VAL A 40 34.34 14.47 -30.23
CA VAL A 40 34.42 15.65 -29.34
C VAL A 40 34.79 16.89 -30.16
N ALA A 41 33.87 17.85 -30.28
CA ALA A 41 34.14 19.13 -30.94
C ALA A 41 35.27 19.89 -30.20
N ASP A 42 36.26 20.39 -30.93
CA ASP A 42 37.30 21.25 -30.37
C ASP A 42 36.71 22.62 -30.00
N CYS A 43 36.31 22.77 -28.74
CA CYS A 43 35.72 23.99 -28.23
C CYS A 43 36.72 25.11 -27.90
N SER A 44 38.00 24.98 -28.29
CA SER A 44 39.02 26.04 -28.08
C SER A 44 38.69 27.35 -28.80
N ARG A 45 37.81 27.31 -29.82
CA ARG A 45 37.37 28.45 -30.64
C ARG A 45 35.86 28.68 -30.61
N ALA A 46 35.21 28.40 -29.48
CA ALA A 46 33.77 28.57 -29.34
C ALA A 46 33.30 29.99 -29.72
N LEU A 47 32.26 30.07 -30.54
CA LEU A 47 31.62 31.33 -30.94
C LEU A 47 30.73 31.83 -29.81
N GLU A 48 30.61 33.14 -29.61
CA GLU A 48 29.65 33.64 -28.63
C GLU A 48 28.22 33.52 -29.18
N LEU A 49 27.33 32.88 -28.43
CA LEU A 49 25.89 32.85 -28.70
C LEU A 49 25.19 33.83 -27.75
N LYS A 50 24.57 34.85 -28.32
CA LYS A 50 23.86 35.90 -27.59
C LYS A 50 22.36 35.66 -27.59
N ASN A 51 21.70 36.25 -26.63
CA ASN A 51 20.25 36.29 -26.57
C ASN A 51 19.65 36.90 -27.83
N SER A 52 20.30 37.90 -28.43
CA SER A 52 19.85 38.51 -29.70
C SER A 52 19.84 37.54 -30.88
N ASP A 53 20.69 36.51 -30.86
CA ASP A 53 20.90 35.61 -32.00
C ASP A 53 19.79 34.55 -32.10
N ILE A 54 19.03 34.36 -31.02
CA ILE A 54 17.96 33.37 -30.91
C ILE A 54 16.55 33.97 -31.02
N GLN A 55 16.42 35.31 -31.01
CA GLN A 55 15.10 35.96 -31.03
C GLN A 55 14.38 35.73 -32.35
N GLY A 56 13.10 35.32 -32.29
CA GLY A 56 12.29 35.00 -33.48
C GLY A 56 12.60 33.64 -34.10
N GLY A 57 13.49 32.85 -33.50
CA GLY A 57 13.92 31.54 -33.97
C GLY A 57 15.16 31.57 -34.86
N THR A 58 15.95 30.50 -34.79
CA THR A 58 17.20 30.35 -35.55
C THR A 58 17.62 28.88 -35.63
N THR A 59 18.56 28.56 -36.52
CA THR A 59 19.23 27.25 -36.55
C THR A 59 20.69 27.43 -36.16
N ILE A 60 21.12 26.71 -35.13
CA ILE A 60 22.50 26.63 -34.67
C ILE A 60 23.16 25.46 -35.42
N PRO A 61 24.10 25.73 -36.35
CA PRO A 61 24.62 24.72 -37.27
C PRO A 61 25.46 23.65 -36.56
N ALA A 62 25.43 22.45 -37.14
CA ALA A 62 26.06 21.24 -36.63
C ALA A 62 27.57 21.38 -36.31
N GLY A 63 28.04 20.61 -35.33
CA GLY A 63 29.46 20.42 -35.02
C GLY A 63 30.22 21.65 -34.50
N ALA A 64 29.52 22.72 -34.12
CA ALA A 64 30.12 23.94 -33.58
C ALA A 64 29.93 24.05 -32.06
N CYS A 65 30.94 24.62 -31.39
CA CYS A 65 30.83 25.00 -29.97
C CYS A 65 30.45 26.46 -29.84
N TYR A 66 29.54 26.76 -28.91
CA TYR A 66 29.11 28.10 -28.59
C TYR A 66 29.30 28.39 -27.11
N LEU A 67 29.81 29.59 -26.81
CA LEU A 67 29.94 30.13 -25.48
C LEU A 67 28.73 31.01 -25.16
N VAL A 68 28.05 30.72 -24.06
CA VAL A 68 26.89 31.48 -23.58
C VAL A 68 27.28 32.28 -22.34
N ASN A 69 27.53 33.59 -22.53
CA ASN A 69 27.96 34.50 -21.46
C ASN A 69 26.83 35.32 -20.84
N GLU A 70 25.61 35.19 -21.34
CA GLU A 70 24.42 35.87 -20.84
C GLU A 70 23.26 34.89 -20.70
N ASN A 71 22.17 35.32 -20.07
CA ASN A 71 20.97 34.50 -20.01
C ASN A 71 20.28 34.52 -21.37
N LEU A 72 19.96 33.33 -21.89
CA LEU A 72 19.16 33.17 -23.08
C LEU A 72 17.68 33.10 -22.68
N VAL A 73 16.84 33.87 -23.35
CA VAL A 73 15.39 33.92 -23.18
C VAL A 73 14.77 33.84 -24.57
N LEU A 74 14.16 32.70 -24.87
CA LEU A 74 13.41 32.48 -26.10
C LEU A 74 11.92 32.68 -25.83
N ASP A 75 11.35 33.79 -26.29
CA ASP A 75 9.93 34.11 -26.12
C ASP A 75 9.11 34.03 -27.41
N SER A 76 9.77 33.80 -28.54
CA SER A 76 9.16 33.71 -29.86
C SER A 76 10.02 32.89 -30.83
N GLY A 77 9.38 32.07 -31.66
CA GLY A 77 10.02 31.29 -32.72
C GLY A 77 10.66 29.98 -32.25
N VAL A 78 11.30 29.27 -33.18
CA VAL A 78 11.91 27.95 -32.94
C VAL A 78 13.42 28.07 -33.02
N VAL A 79 14.13 27.67 -31.96
CA VAL A 79 15.58 27.47 -31.99
C VAL A 79 15.85 25.99 -32.24
N VAL A 80 16.58 25.69 -33.31
CA VAL A 80 17.02 24.32 -33.64
C VAL A 80 18.53 24.24 -33.43
N ALA A 81 18.99 23.33 -32.58
CA ALA A 81 20.40 22.95 -32.52
C ALA A 81 20.59 21.64 -33.27
N GLU A 82 21.39 21.66 -34.33
CA GLU A 82 21.72 20.47 -35.12
C GLU A 82 22.73 19.57 -34.38
N GLU A 83 22.95 18.36 -34.91
CA GLU A 83 23.79 17.35 -34.29
C GLU A 83 25.22 17.83 -33.98
N GLY A 84 25.77 17.36 -32.86
CA GLY A 84 27.11 17.70 -32.41
C GLY A 84 27.30 19.14 -31.92
N VAL A 85 26.24 19.96 -31.85
CA VAL A 85 26.30 21.30 -31.24
C VAL A 85 26.66 21.18 -29.76
N VAL A 86 27.60 22.01 -29.30
CA VAL A 86 27.98 22.12 -27.89
C VAL A 86 27.72 23.53 -27.38
N LEU A 87 26.83 23.69 -26.40
CA LEU A 87 26.55 24.95 -25.70
C LEU A 87 27.26 24.96 -24.34
N LEU A 88 28.26 25.82 -24.20
CA LEU A 88 29.05 26.01 -22.98
C LEU A 88 28.55 27.25 -22.24
N PHE A 89 27.85 27.05 -21.13
CA PHE A 89 27.33 28.12 -20.31
C PHE A 89 28.39 28.63 -19.31
N SER A 90 28.53 29.95 -19.23
CA SER A 90 29.29 30.59 -18.14
C SER A 90 28.54 30.48 -16.81
N THR A 91 29.24 30.67 -15.69
CA THR A 91 28.66 30.59 -14.35
C THR A 91 27.42 31.46 -14.17
N GLY A 92 26.38 30.88 -13.57
CA GLY A 92 25.09 31.48 -13.26
C GLY A 92 24.20 31.76 -14.48
N ARG A 93 24.58 31.35 -15.69
CA ARG A 93 23.76 31.53 -16.89
C ARG A 93 22.66 30.48 -17.00
N SER A 94 21.62 30.81 -17.76
CA SER A 94 20.44 29.97 -17.96
C SER A 94 19.92 30.07 -19.40
N PHE A 95 19.15 29.06 -19.82
CA PHE A 95 18.30 29.14 -21.00
C PHE A 95 16.83 29.01 -20.60
N VAL A 96 16.03 30.05 -20.84
CA VAL A 96 14.59 30.09 -20.54
C VAL A 96 13.79 30.10 -21.83
N ILE A 97 12.87 29.16 -21.98
CA ILE A 97 11.94 29.07 -23.10
C ILE A 97 10.55 29.43 -22.57
N LYS A 98 9.93 30.47 -23.13
CA LYS A 98 8.59 30.96 -22.74
C LYS A 98 7.53 30.54 -23.75
N SER A 99 6.27 30.91 -23.51
CA SER A 99 5.11 30.43 -24.25
C SER A 99 5.11 30.61 -25.77
N GLY A 100 5.79 31.63 -26.32
CA GLY A 100 5.93 31.78 -27.78
C GLY A 100 7.18 31.14 -28.37
N GLY A 101 8.11 30.67 -27.53
CA GLY A 101 9.39 30.08 -27.92
C GLY A 101 9.34 28.55 -27.94
N GLN A 102 10.13 27.92 -28.80
CA GLN A 102 10.30 26.46 -28.86
C GLN A 102 11.77 26.09 -29.03
N LEU A 103 12.24 25.05 -28.34
CA LEU A 103 13.63 24.59 -28.40
C LEU A 103 13.71 23.14 -28.87
N ARG A 104 14.25 22.96 -30.08
CA ARG A 104 14.51 21.67 -30.71
C ARG A 104 16.00 21.35 -30.67
N LEU A 105 16.36 20.18 -30.15
CA LEU A 105 17.74 19.70 -30.08
C LEU A 105 17.82 18.37 -30.85
N ASP A 106 18.37 18.42 -32.07
CA ASP A 106 18.44 17.29 -33.00
C ASP A 106 19.83 16.64 -32.95
N GLY A 107 20.14 15.94 -31.86
CA GLY A 107 21.35 15.12 -31.76
C GLY A 107 21.23 13.78 -32.47
N SER A 108 22.37 13.10 -32.60
CA SER A 108 22.46 11.70 -33.02
C SER A 108 23.33 10.89 -32.05
N ALA A 109 23.28 9.56 -32.12
CA ALA A 109 24.10 8.69 -31.27
C ALA A 109 25.62 8.95 -31.44
N ASP A 110 26.04 9.31 -32.65
CA ASP A 110 27.45 9.61 -32.96
C ASP A 110 27.80 11.07 -32.64
N ALA A 111 26.83 11.98 -32.69
CA ALA A 111 27.01 13.41 -32.48
C ALA A 111 25.85 14.00 -31.65
N PRO A 112 25.82 13.77 -30.32
CA PRO A 112 24.76 14.29 -29.48
C PRO A 112 24.88 15.81 -29.31
N VAL A 113 23.75 16.48 -29.05
CA VAL A 113 23.76 17.90 -28.67
C VAL A 113 24.09 18.00 -27.19
N ARG A 114 25.08 18.84 -26.85
CA ARG A 114 25.61 18.95 -25.48
C ARG A 114 25.33 20.32 -24.87
N LEU A 115 24.79 20.33 -23.66
CA LEU A 115 24.59 21.52 -22.84
C LEU A 115 25.35 21.36 -21.52
N SER A 116 26.39 22.15 -21.30
CA SER A 116 27.20 22.00 -20.09
C SER A 116 27.83 23.30 -19.62
N SER A 117 28.39 23.29 -18.41
CA SER A 117 29.21 24.38 -17.92
C SER A 117 30.53 24.46 -18.67
N ARG A 118 30.99 25.69 -18.93
CA ARG A 118 32.32 25.95 -19.47
C ARG A 118 33.44 25.53 -18.52
N ASP A 119 33.27 25.74 -17.22
CA ASP A 119 34.34 25.59 -16.22
C ASP A 119 34.52 24.15 -15.73
N GLY A 120 33.66 23.23 -16.21
CA GLY A 120 33.66 21.83 -15.83
C GLY A 120 33.11 21.53 -14.43
N ALA A 121 32.57 22.54 -13.73
CA ALA A 121 31.86 22.38 -12.47
C ALA A 121 30.36 22.67 -12.67
N SER A 122 29.52 22.21 -11.73
CA SER A 122 28.07 22.46 -11.77
C SER A 122 27.76 23.89 -11.38
N THR A 123 27.94 24.83 -12.31
CA THR A 123 27.93 26.28 -12.03
C THR A 123 27.00 27.08 -12.93
N TRP A 124 26.25 26.45 -13.83
CA TRP A 124 25.18 27.11 -14.57
C TRP A 124 23.82 26.61 -14.12
N LYS A 125 22.81 27.46 -14.32
CA LYS A 125 21.50 27.26 -13.71
C LYS A 125 20.72 26.10 -14.34
N GLY A 126 20.87 25.90 -15.65
CA GLY A 126 20.14 24.90 -16.42
C GLY A 126 19.19 25.50 -17.47
N VAL A 127 18.22 24.69 -17.90
CA VAL A 127 17.17 25.03 -18.85
C VAL A 127 15.81 25.07 -18.15
N GLN A 128 15.03 26.12 -18.40
CA GLN A 128 13.66 26.23 -17.91
C GLN A 128 12.68 26.42 -19.05
N PHE A 129 11.59 25.66 -19.03
CA PHE A 129 10.42 25.90 -19.87
C PHE A 129 9.28 26.48 -19.03
N VAL A 130 8.69 27.57 -19.54
CA VAL A 130 7.59 28.30 -18.90
C VAL A 130 6.46 28.43 -19.90
N ASP A 131 5.48 27.53 -19.77
CA ASP A 131 4.26 27.50 -20.57
C ASP A 131 4.53 27.41 -22.09
N SER A 132 5.65 26.79 -22.48
CA SER A 132 6.04 26.61 -23.88
C SER A 132 5.35 25.37 -24.45
N GLN A 133 4.28 25.60 -25.20
CA GLN A 133 3.31 24.57 -25.60
C GLN A 133 3.54 24.01 -27.01
N GLY A 134 4.57 24.49 -27.70
CA GLY A 134 4.76 24.18 -29.10
C GLY A 134 5.36 22.77 -29.32
N GLU A 135 4.95 22.13 -30.42
CA GLU A 135 5.31 20.75 -30.77
C GLU A 135 6.77 20.59 -31.21
N ASP A 136 7.50 21.68 -31.47
CA ASP A 136 8.93 21.66 -31.80
C ASP A 136 9.83 21.58 -30.55
N ASN A 137 9.27 21.52 -29.35
CA ASN A 137 10.02 21.18 -28.13
C ASN A 137 10.38 19.69 -28.12
N VAL A 138 11.39 19.33 -28.92
CA VAL A 138 11.81 17.94 -29.14
C VAL A 138 13.31 17.82 -28.94
N TRP A 139 13.72 16.93 -28.05
CA TRP A 139 15.09 16.65 -27.69
C TRP A 139 15.42 15.20 -28.01
N SER A 140 16.36 14.99 -28.93
CA SER A 140 16.83 13.67 -29.37
C SER A 140 18.33 13.59 -29.19
N PHE A 141 18.83 12.54 -28.53
CA PHE A 141 20.28 12.36 -28.26
C PHE A 141 20.94 13.61 -27.67
N VAL A 142 20.45 14.03 -26.50
CA VAL A 142 20.93 15.21 -25.79
C VAL A 142 21.69 14.81 -24.54
N GLU A 143 22.84 15.43 -24.31
CA GLU A 143 23.56 15.36 -23.04
C GLU A 143 23.47 16.73 -22.36
N ILE A 144 22.77 16.82 -21.25
CA ILE A 144 22.77 18.00 -20.39
C ILE A 144 23.45 17.65 -19.07
N GLY A 145 24.45 18.44 -18.67
CA GLY A 145 25.07 18.18 -17.39
C GLY A 145 25.77 19.36 -16.74
N ARG A 146 26.19 19.12 -15.49
CA ARG A 146 26.87 20.10 -14.64
C ARG A 146 26.04 21.37 -14.48
N ALA A 147 24.75 21.20 -14.19
CA ALA A 147 23.77 22.28 -14.10
C ALA A 147 23.08 22.29 -12.71
N GLY A 148 22.01 23.08 -12.56
CA GLY A 148 21.13 23.01 -11.38
C GLY A 148 21.70 23.66 -10.12
N ASP A 149 22.67 24.57 -10.24
CA ASP A 149 23.37 25.19 -9.11
C ASP A 149 22.55 26.28 -8.39
N ALA A 150 21.48 26.76 -9.02
CA ALA A 150 20.66 27.87 -8.54
C ALA A 150 19.15 27.64 -8.71
N LYS A 151 18.38 28.20 -7.78
CA LYS A 151 16.92 28.08 -7.73
C LYS A 151 16.23 28.78 -8.91
N TRP A 152 15.26 28.12 -9.54
CA TRP A 152 14.39 28.69 -10.56
C TRP A 152 13.33 29.62 -9.99
N THR A 153 12.86 29.36 -8.77
CA THR A 153 11.85 30.17 -8.06
C THR A 153 12.32 30.50 -6.64
N GLY A 154 11.48 31.14 -5.84
CA GLY A 154 11.76 31.33 -4.40
C GLY A 154 11.71 30.03 -3.60
N ALA A 155 11.14 28.95 -4.16
CA ALA A 155 10.95 27.69 -3.47
C ALA A 155 12.29 26.96 -3.26
N ALA A 156 12.45 26.33 -2.10
CA ALA A 156 13.68 25.65 -1.72
C ALA A 156 14.05 24.49 -2.66
N TYR A 157 13.05 23.79 -3.19
CA TYR A 157 13.22 22.65 -4.08
C TYR A 157 13.51 23.02 -5.54
N SER A 158 13.44 24.29 -5.93
CA SER A 158 13.37 24.69 -7.35
C SER A 158 14.71 24.72 -8.09
N SER A 159 15.76 24.06 -7.60
CA SER A 159 17.04 23.94 -8.31
C SER A 159 17.07 22.66 -9.15
N ALA A 160 17.25 22.79 -10.47
CA ALA A 160 17.33 21.64 -11.37
C ALA A 160 18.05 21.95 -12.69
N ALA A 161 18.62 20.93 -13.34
CA ALA A 161 19.17 21.04 -14.69
C ALA A 161 18.08 21.34 -15.73
N ILE A 162 16.91 20.71 -15.59
CA ILE A 162 15.71 20.97 -16.39
C ILE A 162 14.54 21.30 -15.46
N TYR A 163 13.84 22.41 -15.70
CA TYR A 163 12.69 22.84 -14.91
C TYR A 163 11.48 23.17 -15.78
N LEU A 164 10.43 22.35 -15.71
CA LEU A 164 9.23 22.44 -16.54
C LEU A 164 8.05 23.00 -15.75
N THR A 165 7.39 24.02 -16.30
CA THR A 165 6.24 24.70 -15.66
C THR A 165 5.19 25.18 -16.65
N GLY A 166 4.00 25.52 -16.13
CA GLY A 166 2.85 25.88 -16.97
C GLY A 166 2.41 24.68 -17.81
N SER A 167 1.69 24.92 -18.90
CA SER A 167 1.27 23.84 -19.79
C SER A 167 2.36 23.44 -20.80
N THR A 168 3.62 23.44 -20.37
CA THR A 168 4.77 23.15 -21.24
C THR A 168 4.64 21.77 -21.87
N LYS A 169 4.95 21.67 -23.17
CA LYS A 169 5.15 20.41 -23.87
C LYS A 169 6.63 20.15 -24.14
N LEU A 170 7.12 18.93 -23.90
CA LEU A 170 8.51 18.56 -24.21
C LEU A 170 8.66 17.06 -24.45
N ALA A 171 9.06 16.67 -25.66
CA ALA A 171 9.43 15.27 -25.95
C ALA A 171 10.94 15.08 -25.78
N MET A 172 11.36 14.16 -24.91
CA MET A 172 12.76 13.76 -24.71
C MET A 172 12.94 12.28 -25.04
N ASP A 173 13.82 11.99 -25.99
CA ASP A 173 14.23 10.63 -26.35
C ASP A 173 15.77 10.53 -26.38
N ASN A 174 16.33 9.50 -25.76
CA ASN A 174 17.79 9.33 -25.64
C ASN A 174 18.47 10.54 -24.98
N VAL A 175 17.89 11.08 -23.90
CA VAL A 175 18.45 12.22 -23.16
C VAL A 175 19.19 11.73 -21.92
N THR A 176 20.44 12.18 -21.76
CA THR A 176 21.25 11.99 -20.55
C THR A 176 21.28 13.29 -19.74
N ILE A 177 20.87 13.21 -18.47
CA ILE A 177 20.91 14.30 -17.51
C ILE A 177 21.91 13.92 -16.43
N SER A 178 23.03 14.65 -16.35
CA SER A 178 24.13 14.28 -15.46
C SER A 178 24.73 15.40 -14.62
N ASP A 179 25.40 15.03 -13.53
CA ASP A 179 26.15 15.95 -12.66
C ASP A 179 25.32 17.16 -12.17
N SER A 180 24.00 17.03 -12.01
CA SER A 180 23.18 18.13 -11.49
C SER A 180 23.48 18.36 -10.01
N ALA A 181 23.75 19.61 -9.63
CA ALA A 181 24.03 20.00 -8.26
C ALA A 181 22.81 19.83 -7.32
N SER A 182 21.61 19.61 -7.87
CA SER A 182 20.40 19.29 -7.14
C SER A 182 19.57 18.28 -7.93
N HIS A 183 18.45 18.69 -8.56
CA HIS A 183 17.62 17.75 -9.31
C HIS A 183 18.05 17.68 -10.78
N GLY A 184 18.00 16.51 -11.41
CA GLY A 184 18.13 16.40 -12.86
C GLY A 184 16.94 17.08 -13.55
N LEU A 185 15.73 16.61 -13.25
CA LEU A 185 14.48 17.13 -13.80
C LEU A 185 13.51 17.56 -12.68
N ILE A 186 12.88 18.73 -12.83
CA ILE A 186 11.68 19.10 -12.09
C ILE A 186 10.51 19.31 -13.06
N ALA A 187 9.38 18.66 -12.78
CA ALA A 187 8.16 18.76 -13.57
C ALA A 187 6.94 19.04 -12.68
N LEU A 188 6.26 20.17 -12.91
CA LEU A 188 5.05 20.55 -12.17
C LEU A 188 3.77 19.91 -12.77
N GLU A 189 2.62 20.15 -12.17
CA GLU A 189 1.35 19.45 -12.47
C GLU A 189 0.89 19.53 -13.93
N ASP A 190 0.92 20.72 -14.54
CA ASP A 190 0.27 20.97 -15.83
C ASP A 190 1.13 20.64 -17.06
N VAL A 191 2.34 20.11 -16.87
CA VAL A 191 3.26 19.87 -18.00
C VAL A 191 2.96 18.54 -18.70
N ASP A 192 3.20 18.50 -20.00
CA ASP A 192 3.05 17.32 -20.86
C ASP A 192 4.41 16.97 -21.48
N PHE A 193 5.15 16.08 -20.81
CA PHE A 193 6.46 15.64 -21.31
C PHE A 193 6.50 14.14 -21.54
N SER A 194 7.48 13.70 -22.34
CA SER A 194 7.90 12.29 -22.40
C SER A 194 9.39 12.20 -22.11
N PHE A 195 9.82 11.17 -21.41
CA PHE A 195 11.24 10.86 -21.19
C PHE A 195 11.47 9.37 -21.47
N THR A 196 11.90 9.06 -22.69
CA THR A 196 12.13 7.69 -23.19
C THR A 196 13.60 7.43 -23.46
N ASN A 197 14.04 6.19 -23.25
CA ASN A 197 15.45 5.78 -23.43
C ASN A 197 16.45 6.71 -22.72
N GLY A 198 16.03 7.36 -21.64
CA GLY A 198 16.82 8.39 -20.98
C GLY A 198 17.67 7.85 -19.84
N THR A 199 18.64 8.65 -19.41
CA THR A 199 19.55 8.33 -18.32
C THR A 199 19.64 9.51 -17.35
N PHE A 200 19.48 9.22 -16.06
CA PHE A 200 19.88 10.11 -14.96
C PHE A 200 21.15 9.56 -14.33
N GLU A 201 22.26 10.31 -14.43
CA GLU A 201 23.57 9.89 -13.93
C GLU A 201 24.20 10.91 -12.99
N ASP A 202 24.71 10.47 -11.83
CA ASP A 202 25.51 11.33 -10.93
C ASP A 202 24.82 12.66 -10.50
N ASN A 203 23.49 12.69 -10.46
CA ASN A 203 22.73 13.82 -9.91
C ASN A 203 22.58 13.66 -8.39
N ASP A 204 22.35 14.75 -7.65
CA ASP A 204 21.91 14.62 -6.26
C ASP A 204 20.56 13.89 -6.18
N THR A 205 19.58 14.33 -6.97
CA THR A 205 18.31 13.63 -7.15
C THR A 205 17.95 13.53 -8.64
N PRO A 206 17.60 12.36 -9.19
CA PRO A 206 17.26 12.21 -10.61
C PRO A 206 16.13 13.15 -11.04
N ALA A 207 14.98 13.04 -10.38
CA ALA A 207 13.80 13.82 -10.73
C ALA A 207 12.95 14.14 -9.50
N TYR A 208 12.25 15.28 -9.56
CA TYR A 208 11.19 15.64 -8.63
C TYR A 208 9.97 16.11 -9.42
N VAL A 209 8.90 15.32 -9.37
CA VAL A 209 7.75 15.47 -10.26
C VAL A 209 6.44 15.54 -9.47
N HIS A 210 5.45 16.22 -10.04
CA HIS A 210 4.09 16.18 -9.52
C HIS A 210 3.52 14.76 -9.74
N PRO A 211 2.70 14.22 -8.81
CA PRO A 211 2.12 12.87 -8.94
C PRO A 211 1.39 12.63 -10.28
N GLN A 212 0.75 13.67 -10.83
CA GLN A 212 0.02 13.64 -12.10
C GLN A 212 0.90 13.36 -13.34
N VAL A 213 2.21 13.59 -13.25
CA VAL A 213 3.12 13.49 -14.39
C VAL A 213 4.25 12.48 -14.15
N ALA A 214 4.18 11.72 -13.05
CA ALA A 214 5.23 10.77 -12.71
C ALA A 214 5.34 9.62 -13.75
N GLY A 215 4.24 9.25 -14.40
CA GLY A 215 4.20 8.24 -15.45
C GLY A 215 4.82 8.66 -16.78
N ARG A 216 5.28 9.91 -16.88
CA ARG A 216 5.98 10.42 -18.08
C ARG A 216 7.45 10.02 -18.16
N ILE A 217 8.00 9.44 -17.08
CA ILE A 217 9.34 8.84 -17.06
C ILE A 217 9.22 7.35 -17.38
N ALA A 218 9.68 6.96 -18.56
CA ALA A 218 9.47 5.62 -19.09
C ALA A 218 10.19 4.53 -18.27
N PRO A 219 9.66 3.28 -18.21
CA PRO A 219 10.21 2.20 -17.37
C PRO A 219 11.65 1.80 -17.71
N GLU A 220 12.09 1.99 -18.95
CA GLU A 220 13.46 1.68 -19.39
C GLU A 220 14.50 2.72 -18.97
N THR A 221 14.08 3.79 -18.27
CA THR A 221 14.98 4.85 -17.79
C THR A 221 16.08 4.29 -16.89
N VAL A 222 17.33 4.69 -17.16
CA VAL A 222 18.49 4.27 -16.38
C VAL A 222 18.76 5.29 -15.27
N PHE A 223 18.93 4.80 -14.04
CA PHE A 223 19.36 5.59 -12.89
C PHE A 223 20.72 5.05 -12.40
N SER A 224 21.82 5.80 -12.60
CA SER A 224 23.17 5.40 -12.20
C SER A 224 23.87 6.48 -11.38
N GLY A 225 24.64 6.12 -10.35
CA GLY A 225 25.52 7.06 -9.64
C GLY A 225 24.84 8.20 -8.84
N ASN A 226 23.53 8.40 -8.97
CA ASN A 226 22.80 9.46 -8.27
C ASN A 226 22.88 9.30 -6.75
N THR A 227 22.96 10.40 -6.02
CA THR A 227 22.99 10.39 -4.53
C THR A 227 21.72 9.76 -3.97
N ASN A 228 20.57 10.09 -4.57
CA ASN A 228 19.29 9.42 -4.33
C ASN A 228 18.91 8.58 -5.55
N SER A 229 18.43 7.35 -5.34
CA SER A 229 18.07 6.42 -6.44
C SER A 229 16.56 6.35 -6.71
N TYR A 230 15.82 7.39 -6.37
CA TYR A 230 14.36 7.45 -6.49
C TYR A 230 13.88 8.71 -7.21
N ILE A 231 12.69 8.64 -7.77
CA ILE A 231 11.92 9.79 -8.25
C ILE A 231 11.20 10.39 -7.06
N ARG A 232 11.48 11.65 -6.71
CA ARG A 232 10.71 12.36 -5.69
C ARG A 232 9.35 12.74 -6.25
N VAL A 233 8.31 12.55 -5.44
CA VAL A 233 6.93 12.89 -5.81
C VAL A 233 6.26 13.68 -4.69
N ALA A 234 5.33 14.55 -5.11
CA ALA A 234 4.62 15.53 -4.28
C ALA A 234 5.50 16.67 -3.74
N PHE A 235 5.26 17.88 -4.23
CA PHE A 235 5.81 19.15 -3.75
C PHE A 235 5.16 19.63 -2.45
N GLY A 236 4.01 19.06 -2.08
CA GLY A 236 3.36 19.28 -0.80
C GLY A 236 2.09 18.44 -0.64
N SER A 237 1.36 18.69 0.46
CA SER A 237 0.21 17.88 0.87
C SER A 237 -1.06 17.97 -0.01
N SER A 238 -1.14 18.91 -0.94
CA SER A 238 -2.28 19.11 -1.85
C SER A 238 -2.19 18.27 -3.12
N ASP A 239 -0.98 17.81 -3.44
CA ASP A 239 -0.63 17.22 -4.73
C ASP A 239 -1.33 15.87 -4.91
N GLY A 240 -1.73 15.61 -6.16
CA GLY A 240 -2.58 14.47 -6.43
C GLY A 240 -2.59 14.00 -7.86
N VAL A 241 -3.33 12.92 -8.06
CA VAL A 241 -3.61 12.31 -9.35
C VAL A 241 -5.07 12.57 -9.69
N GLU A 242 -5.27 13.40 -10.70
CA GLU A 242 -6.52 13.71 -11.39
C GLU A 242 -6.66 12.84 -12.65
N GLY A 243 -7.86 12.35 -12.94
CA GLY A 243 -8.07 11.47 -14.10
C GLY A 243 -7.26 10.17 -14.02
N GLU A 244 -6.91 9.59 -15.18
CA GLU A 244 -6.13 8.35 -15.24
C GLU A 244 -4.64 8.64 -15.31
N GLU A 245 -3.85 8.01 -14.45
CA GLU A 245 -2.39 8.03 -14.48
C GLU A 245 -1.83 6.64 -14.20
N THR A 246 -0.69 6.32 -14.80
CA THR A 246 0.01 5.04 -14.61
C THR A 246 1.45 5.29 -14.19
N TRP A 247 1.86 4.75 -13.06
CA TRP A 247 3.24 4.83 -12.56
C TRP A 247 4.01 3.57 -12.98
N PRO A 248 5.05 3.69 -13.83
CA PRO A 248 5.94 2.59 -14.21
C PRO A 248 6.74 2.03 -13.03
N ALA A 249 7.43 0.92 -13.28
CA ALA A 249 8.24 0.19 -12.30
C ALA A 249 9.54 0.93 -11.89
N HIS A 250 9.36 2.03 -11.15
CA HIS A 250 10.44 2.82 -10.56
C HIS A 250 10.36 2.80 -9.03
N ILE A 251 11.37 3.37 -8.39
CA ILE A 251 11.31 3.74 -6.97
C ILE A 251 10.80 5.18 -6.87
N TYR A 252 9.63 5.38 -6.27
CA TYR A 252 9.03 6.69 -6.00
C TYR A 252 9.16 7.03 -4.53
N ARG A 253 9.45 8.30 -4.24
CA ARG A 253 9.61 8.83 -2.89
C ARG A 253 8.54 9.87 -2.59
N VAL A 254 7.53 9.50 -1.80
CA VAL A 254 6.47 10.42 -1.35
C VAL A 254 6.96 11.18 -0.12
N GLU A 255 7.13 12.50 -0.29
CA GLU A 255 7.70 13.35 0.78
C GLU A 255 6.67 13.84 1.81
N ASP A 256 5.40 13.92 1.42
CA ASP A 256 4.31 14.39 2.28
C ASP A 256 3.05 13.56 2.02
N ARG A 257 2.25 13.92 1.03
CA ARG A 257 1.02 13.20 0.71
C ARG A 257 0.73 13.19 -0.77
N VAL A 258 0.33 12.03 -1.26
CA VAL A 258 -0.29 11.88 -2.58
C VAL A 258 -1.78 11.63 -2.38
N THR A 259 -2.60 12.44 -3.04
CA THR A 259 -4.05 12.27 -3.06
C THR A 259 -4.51 11.74 -4.42
N VAL A 260 -5.09 10.55 -4.47
CA VAL A 260 -5.67 9.97 -5.69
C VAL A 260 -7.12 10.42 -5.79
N ARG A 261 -7.46 11.20 -6.82
CA ARG A 261 -8.81 11.74 -7.10
C ARG A 261 -9.44 11.15 -8.35
N GLY A 262 -8.62 10.66 -9.29
CA GLY A 262 -9.04 9.80 -10.40
C GLY A 262 -8.63 8.34 -10.21
N GLN A 263 -7.95 7.77 -11.20
CA GLN A 263 -7.38 6.42 -11.13
C GLN A 263 -5.85 6.48 -11.19
N LEU A 264 -5.19 5.93 -10.18
CA LEU A 264 -3.76 5.68 -10.19
C LEU A 264 -3.50 4.17 -10.37
N THR A 265 -2.89 3.80 -11.48
CA THR A 265 -2.39 2.44 -11.72
C THR A 265 -0.91 2.37 -11.40
N VAL A 266 -0.51 1.48 -10.50
CA VAL A 266 0.90 1.20 -10.20
C VAL A 266 1.29 -0.11 -10.89
N LEU A 267 2.31 -0.06 -11.74
CA LEU A 267 2.75 -1.24 -12.50
C LEU A 267 3.59 -2.22 -11.65
N PRO A 268 3.59 -3.53 -11.99
CA PRO A 268 4.40 -4.54 -11.30
C PRO A 268 5.86 -4.12 -11.10
N GLY A 269 6.42 -4.45 -9.94
CA GLY A 269 7.81 -4.14 -9.58
C GLY A 269 8.07 -2.71 -9.09
N ALA A 270 7.07 -1.81 -9.13
CA ALA A 270 7.21 -0.47 -8.56
C ALA A 270 7.39 -0.49 -7.03
N VAL A 271 8.17 0.46 -6.52
CA VAL A 271 8.38 0.68 -5.08
C VAL A 271 7.95 2.10 -4.73
N ILE A 272 7.07 2.24 -3.74
CA ILE A 272 6.60 3.52 -3.22
C ILE A 272 7.10 3.66 -1.78
N GLU A 273 8.05 4.56 -1.58
CA GLU A 273 8.66 4.86 -0.30
C GLU A 273 8.08 6.14 0.29
N PHE A 274 7.57 6.05 1.51
CA PHE A 274 6.99 7.19 2.23
C PHE A 274 8.00 7.81 3.18
N ALA A 275 8.15 9.13 3.14
CA ALA A 275 8.87 9.88 4.15
C ALA A 275 8.19 9.76 5.52
N GLN A 276 8.83 10.30 6.56
CA GLN A 276 8.29 10.18 7.91
C GLN A 276 6.91 10.83 7.98
N ASP A 277 5.93 10.13 8.55
CA ASP A 277 4.53 10.54 8.67
C ASP A 277 3.80 10.80 7.33
N ALA A 278 4.44 10.56 6.19
CA ALA A 278 3.85 10.71 4.87
C ALA A 278 2.71 9.70 4.63
N SER A 279 1.86 9.99 3.64
CA SER A 279 0.64 9.22 3.41
C SER A 279 0.22 9.15 1.95
N MET A 280 -0.65 8.19 1.65
CA MET A 280 -1.44 8.17 0.43
C MET A 280 -2.92 8.16 0.79
N VAL A 281 -3.72 8.96 0.10
CA VAL A 281 -5.16 9.06 0.33
C VAL A 281 -5.87 8.82 -1.00
N VAL A 282 -6.77 7.84 -1.04
CA VAL A 282 -7.68 7.63 -2.16
C VAL A 282 -9.01 8.26 -1.82
N GLU A 283 -9.43 9.26 -2.59
CA GLU A 283 -10.69 9.97 -2.37
C GLU A 283 -11.90 9.15 -2.82
N ALA A 284 -13.09 9.65 -2.48
CA ALA A 284 -14.35 9.04 -2.89
C ALA A 284 -14.45 8.95 -4.42
N ASN A 285 -14.80 7.76 -4.92
CA ASN A 285 -14.94 7.46 -6.35
C ASN A 285 -13.61 7.46 -7.15
N ALA A 286 -12.48 7.62 -6.48
CA ALA A 286 -11.15 7.38 -7.04
C ALA A 286 -10.78 5.90 -6.94
N ALA A 287 -9.72 5.49 -7.63
CA ALA A 287 -9.21 4.12 -7.60
C ALA A 287 -7.68 4.07 -7.54
N LEU A 288 -7.13 3.33 -6.58
CA LEU A 288 -5.73 2.89 -6.59
C LEU A 288 -5.67 1.43 -7.07
N VAL A 289 -4.99 1.18 -8.18
CA VAL A 289 -4.86 -0.16 -8.77
C VAL A 289 -3.41 -0.61 -8.70
N ALA A 290 -3.09 -1.48 -7.74
CA ALA A 290 -1.78 -2.11 -7.59
C ALA A 290 -1.91 -3.63 -7.77
N LYS A 291 -1.53 -4.10 -8.95
CA LYS A 291 -1.57 -5.53 -9.31
C LYS A 291 -0.18 -6.00 -9.70
N GLY A 292 0.60 -6.44 -8.71
CA GLY A 292 1.90 -7.03 -8.93
C GLY A 292 1.81 -8.47 -9.44
N THR A 293 2.96 -9.14 -9.48
CA THR A 293 3.05 -10.59 -9.70
C THR A 293 3.97 -11.20 -8.66
N GLU A 294 4.03 -12.53 -8.56
CA GLU A 294 5.03 -13.21 -7.70
C GLU A 294 6.48 -12.81 -8.03
N ALA A 295 6.77 -12.53 -9.31
CA ALA A 295 8.11 -12.12 -9.76
C ALA A 295 8.36 -10.62 -9.57
N GLU A 296 7.31 -9.81 -9.67
CA GLU A 296 7.37 -8.35 -9.70
C GLU A 296 6.35 -7.77 -8.71
N VAL A 297 6.64 -7.98 -7.43
CA VAL A 297 5.83 -7.52 -6.30
C VAL A 297 5.85 -5.99 -6.25
N ILE A 298 4.68 -5.37 -6.04
CA ILE A 298 4.57 -3.93 -5.78
C ILE A 298 4.77 -3.68 -4.29
N THR A 299 5.64 -2.74 -3.91
CA THR A 299 5.98 -2.49 -2.50
C THR A 299 5.61 -1.07 -2.07
N PHE A 300 4.83 -0.95 -0.99
CA PHE A 300 4.57 0.28 -0.24
C PHE A 300 5.29 0.20 1.11
N LYS A 301 6.26 1.09 1.37
CA LYS A 301 7.14 1.01 2.56
C LYS A 301 7.52 2.38 3.12
N GLY A 302 7.99 2.42 4.36
CA GLY A 302 8.67 3.61 4.90
C GLY A 302 10.06 3.80 4.29
N ALA A 303 10.56 5.04 4.28
CA ALA A 303 11.96 5.35 3.94
C ALA A 303 12.98 4.58 4.76
N SER A 304 12.60 4.42 6.02
CA SER A 304 13.32 3.73 7.04
C SER A 304 12.44 2.56 7.45
N GLU A 305 13.09 1.42 7.70
CA GLU A 305 12.44 0.19 8.16
C GLU A 305 12.09 0.27 9.66
N THR A 306 11.62 1.44 10.08
CA THR A 306 11.15 1.72 11.44
C THR A 306 9.65 1.41 11.48
N ARG A 307 9.22 0.65 12.48
CA ARG A 307 7.80 0.32 12.67
C ARG A 307 6.96 1.61 12.79
N GLY A 308 5.97 1.77 11.91
CA GLY A 308 5.15 2.98 11.87
C GLY A 308 5.89 4.24 11.43
N PHE A 309 6.91 4.12 10.57
CA PHE A 309 7.65 5.27 10.05
C PHE A 309 6.76 6.25 9.28
N TRP A 310 5.75 5.75 8.58
CA TRP A 310 4.80 6.53 7.81
C TRP A 310 3.37 6.28 8.27
N LYS A 311 2.46 7.17 7.88
CA LYS A 311 1.08 7.14 8.37
C LYS A 311 0.31 5.94 7.83
N GLY A 312 0.39 5.68 6.52
CA GLY A 312 -0.31 4.57 5.85
C GLY A 312 -1.01 5.00 4.55
N ILE A 313 -1.90 4.13 4.06
CA ILE A 313 -2.85 4.40 2.99
C ILE A 313 -4.27 4.51 3.57
N GLU A 314 -4.99 5.57 3.21
CA GLU A 314 -6.43 5.72 3.50
C GLU A 314 -7.25 5.57 2.22
N VAL A 315 -8.32 4.77 2.27
CA VAL A 315 -9.28 4.63 1.19
C VAL A 315 -10.64 5.15 1.67
N ARG A 316 -11.15 6.19 1.00
CA ARG A 316 -12.42 6.84 1.32
C ARG A 316 -13.54 6.35 0.42
N SER A 317 -14.76 6.36 0.94
CA SER A 317 -15.97 6.17 0.13
C SER A 317 -16.67 7.51 -0.13
N ALA A 318 -17.59 7.51 -1.10
CA ALA A 318 -18.61 8.55 -1.16
C ALA A 318 -19.32 8.60 0.20
N GLY A 319 -19.63 9.80 0.70
CA GLY A 319 -20.28 9.96 2.00
C GLY A 319 -19.42 10.33 3.20
N ALA A 320 -18.10 10.51 3.01
CA ALA A 320 -17.19 11.01 4.04
C ALA A 320 -17.59 12.46 4.41
N GLY A 321 -18.54 12.60 5.33
CA GLY A 321 -19.32 13.83 5.56
C GLY A 321 -20.76 13.63 6.06
N GLY A 322 -21.24 12.39 6.20
CA GLY A 322 -22.52 12.07 6.86
C GLY A 322 -23.67 11.69 5.93
N GLY A 323 -23.39 11.21 4.71
CA GLY A 323 -24.40 10.60 3.83
C GLY A 323 -23.99 9.19 3.45
N ALA A 324 -24.80 8.18 3.77
CA ALA A 324 -24.55 6.78 3.43
C ALA A 324 -24.73 6.51 1.92
N GLY A 325 -23.80 7.01 1.09
CA GLY A 325 -23.73 6.68 -0.32
C GLY A 325 -22.64 5.64 -0.56
N ALA A 326 -23.01 4.41 -0.94
CA ALA A 326 -22.03 3.42 -1.36
C ALA A 326 -21.23 3.93 -2.57
N SER A 327 -19.90 3.79 -2.55
CA SER A 327 -19.09 4.01 -3.76
C SER A 327 -19.42 2.93 -4.79
N SER A 328 -19.69 3.32 -6.04
CA SER A 328 -20.08 2.39 -7.12
C SER A 328 -18.91 1.60 -7.72
N GLY A 329 -17.79 1.45 -7.00
CA GLY A 329 -16.58 0.80 -7.49
C GLY A 329 -15.58 0.49 -6.37
N LEU A 330 -14.52 -0.23 -6.72
CA LEU A 330 -13.37 -0.46 -5.83
C LEU A 330 -12.59 0.84 -5.65
N GLY A 331 -12.39 1.25 -4.40
CA GLY A 331 -11.49 2.36 -4.06
C GLY A 331 -10.02 1.94 -4.16
N ALA A 332 -9.71 0.68 -3.85
CA ALA A 332 -8.37 0.15 -4.05
C ALA A 332 -8.34 -1.34 -4.45
N THR A 333 -7.27 -1.74 -5.13
CA THR A 333 -6.93 -3.14 -5.41
C THR A 333 -5.46 -3.36 -5.06
N PHE A 334 -5.20 -4.34 -4.19
CA PHE A 334 -3.88 -4.84 -3.87
C PHE A 334 -3.83 -6.34 -4.20
N GLU A 335 -3.08 -6.69 -5.24
CA GLU A 335 -2.79 -8.07 -5.64
C GLU A 335 -1.27 -8.23 -5.74
N HIS A 336 -0.68 -9.26 -5.10
CA HIS A 336 0.77 -9.45 -5.04
C HIS A 336 1.54 -8.19 -4.60
N CYS A 337 1.09 -7.61 -3.49
CA CYS A 337 1.66 -6.40 -2.91
C CYS A 337 2.36 -6.67 -1.57
N VAL A 338 3.24 -5.76 -1.17
CA VAL A 338 3.78 -5.66 0.19
C VAL A 338 3.44 -4.27 0.74
N ILE A 339 2.78 -4.21 1.89
CA ILE A 339 2.49 -2.98 2.63
C ILE A 339 3.16 -3.07 3.99
N ARG A 340 4.20 -2.26 4.22
CA ARG A 340 5.01 -2.36 5.45
C ARG A 340 5.42 -1.05 6.07
N ASP A 341 5.82 -1.12 7.35
CA ASP A 341 6.35 0.01 8.15
C ASP A 341 5.33 1.14 8.41
N GLY A 342 4.04 0.90 8.16
CA GLY A 342 2.96 1.91 8.23
C GLY A 342 2.24 1.97 9.58
N GLY A 343 1.19 2.80 9.66
CA GLY A 343 0.35 2.93 10.85
C GLY A 343 0.95 3.78 11.97
N GLY A 344 1.87 4.70 11.65
CA GLY A 344 2.55 5.56 12.62
C GLY A 344 1.66 6.62 13.29
N GLN A 345 0.55 6.99 12.65
CA GLN A 345 -0.35 8.05 13.10
C GLN A 345 -1.82 7.63 12.94
N ALA A 346 -2.69 8.24 13.74
CA ALA A 346 -4.13 8.04 13.64
C ALA A 346 -4.72 8.73 12.39
N TRP A 347 -5.66 8.05 11.71
CA TRP A 347 -6.40 8.60 10.58
C TRP A 347 -7.56 9.51 11.00
N SER A 348 -8.08 9.30 12.21
CA SER A 348 -9.11 10.10 12.86
C SER A 348 -8.60 10.63 14.21
N GLY A 349 -9.45 11.35 14.96
CA GLY A 349 -9.14 11.76 16.33
C GLY A 349 -9.01 10.59 17.33
N ALA A 350 -9.35 9.36 16.95
CA ALA A 350 -9.25 8.18 17.80
C ALA A 350 -7.95 7.41 17.51
N SER A 351 -7.18 7.08 18.55
CA SER A 351 -5.93 6.30 18.43
C SER A 351 -6.10 4.93 17.77
N GLU A 352 -7.29 4.32 17.90
CA GLU A 352 -7.63 3.04 17.25
C GLU A 352 -7.66 3.12 15.72
N SER A 353 -7.72 4.32 15.14
CA SER A 353 -7.66 4.52 13.70
C SER A 353 -6.23 4.58 13.14
N SER A 354 -5.22 4.13 13.87
CA SER A 354 -3.86 4.04 13.33
C SER A 354 -3.71 2.71 12.59
N ALA A 355 -3.43 2.74 11.28
CA ALA A 355 -3.29 1.53 10.48
C ALA A 355 -2.45 1.75 9.22
N ALA A 356 -1.75 0.71 8.76
CA ALA A 356 -1.02 0.74 7.50
C ALA A 356 -1.98 0.86 6.29
N LEU A 357 -3.13 0.19 6.36
CA LEU A 357 -4.26 0.37 5.45
C LEU A 357 -5.53 0.67 6.25
N TYR A 358 -6.16 1.81 5.97
CA TYR A 358 -7.34 2.31 6.67
C TYR A 358 -8.51 2.53 5.68
N LEU A 359 -9.56 1.73 5.84
CA LEU A 359 -10.73 1.75 4.97
C LEU A 359 -11.88 2.47 5.69
N GLN A 360 -12.29 3.63 5.18
CA GLN A 360 -13.38 4.43 5.76
C GLN A 360 -14.75 4.05 5.21
N GLN A 361 -15.77 4.20 6.06
CA GLN A 361 -17.19 4.08 5.72
C GLN A 361 -17.48 2.91 4.75
N ALA A 362 -18.25 3.15 3.70
CA ALA A 362 -18.65 2.15 2.72
C ALA A 362 -17.60 1.97 1.60
N SER A 363 -16.30 2.08 1.93
CA SER A 363 -15.23 1.89 0.95
C SER A 363 -15.12 0.42 0.58
N SER A 364 -14.58 0.12 -0.60
CA SER A 364 -14.42 -1.25 -1.07
C SER A 364 -13.01 -1.46 -1.56
N THR A 365 -12.32 -2.46 -1.02
CA THR A 365 -10.92 -2.74 -1.35
C THR A 365 -10.70 -4.23 -1.56
N LYS A 366 -10.20 -4.60 -2.74
CA LYS A 366 -9.74 -5.97 -3.01
C LYS A 366 -8.33 -6.17 -2.46
N ILE A 367 -8.12 -7.24 -1.70
CA ILE A 367 -6.82 -7.57 -1.08
C ILE A 367 -6.55 -9.07 -1.28
N ALA A 368 -5.71 -9.40 -2.25
CA ALA A 368 -5.31 -10.77 -2.51
C ALA A 368 -3.78 -10.92 -2.56
N ASP A 369 -3.26 -12.04 -2.08
CA ASP A 369 -1.84 -12.42 -2.17
C ASP A 369 -0.90 -11.29 -1.68
N THR A 370 -1.33 -10.54 -0.67
CA THR A 370 -0.66 -9.34 -0.18
C THR A 370 -0.06 -9.60 1.20
N THR A 371 1.16 -9.10 1.41
CA THR A 371 1.85 -9.17 2.71
C THR A 371 1.74 -7.84 3.45
N PHE A 372 1.29 -7.89 4.69
CA PHE A 372 1.32 -6.77 5.61
C PHE A 372 2.33 -7.02 6.72
N SER A 373 3.27 -6.10 6.92
CA SER A 373 4.26 -6.26 7.99
C SER A 373 4.70 -4.98 8.68
N ASN A 374 5.24 -5.14 9.89
CA ASN A 374 5.85 -4.05 10.66
C ASN A 374 4.96 -2.80 10.84
N SER A 375 3.63 -2.98 10.95
CA SER A 375 2.73 -1.87 11.28
C SER A 375 2.74 -1.55 12.78
N ALA A 376 2.68 -0.25 13.13
CA ALA A 376 2.75 0.18 14.54
C ALA A 376 1.46 -0.03 15.33
N ARG A 377 0.32 -0.24 14.67
CA ARG A 377 -0.96 -0.54 15.34
C ARG A 377 -1.74 -1.65 14.64
N TYR A 378 -2.51 -1.35 13.60
CA TYR A 378 -3.16 -2.37 12.77
C TYR A 378 -2.49 -2.45 11.40
N ALA A 379 -2.36 -3.66 10.84
CA ALA A 379 -2.08 -3.77 9.41
C ALA A 379 -3.28 -3.29 8.59
N LEU A 380 -4.48 -3.78 8.94
CA LEU A 380 -5.73 -3.41 8.29
C LEU A 380 -6.76 -2.93 9.33
N TRP A 381 -7.31 -1.74 9.10
CA TRP A 381 -8.50 -1.26 9.80
C TRP A 381 -9.59 -1.05 8.77
N ALA A 382 -10.75 -1.69 8.94
CA ALA A 382 -11.87 -1.50 8.02
C ALA A 382 -13.15 -1.23 8.81
N SER A 383 -13.77 -0.07 8.54
CA SER A 383 -15.01 0.35 9.20
C SER A 383 -16.17 -0.62 9.01
N GLU A 384 -17.26 -0.39 9.73
CA GLU A 384 -18.43 -1.27 9.70
C GLU A 384 -18.99 -1.56 8.31
N ASP A 385 -19.00 -0.55 7.44
CA ASP A 385 -19.54 -0.66 6.08
C ASP A 385 -18.48 -1.00 5.03
N ALA A 386 -17.20 -1.11 5.40
CA ALA A 386 -16.12 -1.29 4.45
C ALA A 386 -16.13 -2.73 3.90
N ARG A 387 -16.04 -2.90 2.59
CA ARG A 387 -16.12 -4.19 1.90
C ARG A 387 -14.74 -4.69 1.48
N LEU A 388 -14.56 -6.01 1.57
CA LEU A 388 -13.33 -6.74 1.30
C LEU A 388 -13.56 -7.83 0.25
N PRO A 389 -13.97 -7.48 -0.99
CA PRO A 389 -14.18 -8.47 -2.04
C PRO A 389 -12.90 -9.25 -2.34
N ASP A 390 -13.05 -10.56 -2.58
CA ASP A 390 -11.97 -11.50 -2.92
C ASP A 390 -10.79 -11.50 -1.93
N PHE A 391 -11.04 -11.23 -0.64
CA PHE A 391 -9.99 -11.22 0.37
C PHE A 391 -9.41 -12.62 0.58
N GLY A 392 -8.15 -12.89 0.19
CA GLY A 392 -7.54 -14.20 0.38
C GLY A 392 -6.05 -14.27 0.01
N GLY A 393 -5.37 -15.34 0.44
CA GLY A 393 -3.94 -15.54 0.16
C GLY A 393 -3.01 -14.55 0.86
N ASN A 394 -3.50 -13.77 1.81
CA ASN A 394 -2.75 -12.70 2.45
C ASN A 394 -1.85 -13.22 3.56
N THR A 395 -0.75 -12.51 3.83
CA THR A 395 0.16 -12.80 4.95
C THR A 395 0.25 -11.61 5.90
N PHE A 396 0.05 -11.84 7.20
CA PHE A 396 0.21 -10.83 8.24
C PHE A 396 1.29 -11.26 9.22
N SER A 397 2.40 -10.52 9.27
CA SER A 397 3.53 -10.83 10.17
C SER A 397 4.28 -9.61 10.69
N GLY A 398 4.78 -9.67 11.92
CA GLY A 398 5.56 -8.58 12.54
C GLY A 398 4.76 -7.31 12.82
N ASN A 399 3.42 -7.35 12.76
CA ASN A 399 2.54 -6.22 13.07
C ASN A 399 2.23 -6.15 14.57
N ALA A 400 1.92 -4.96 15.09
CA ALA A 400 1.41 -4.84 16.45
C ALA A 400 0.04 -5.53 16.63
N ARG A 401 -0.84 -5.43 15.64
CA ARG A 401 -2.12 -6.15 15.51
C ARG A 401 -2.41 -6.41 14.04
N VAL A 402 -3.07 -7.53 13.78
CA VAL A 402 -3.41 -7.98 12.43
C VAL A 402 -4.47 -7.06 11.81
N MET A 403 -5.72 -7.16 12.27
CA MET A 403 -6.80 -6.38 11.70
C MET A 403 -7.94 -6.16 12.68
N ILE A 404 -8.78 -5.16 12.39
CA ILE A 404 -10.05 -4.90 13.09
C ILE A 404 -11.18 -4.73 12.07
N LEU A 405 -12.26 -5.49 12.28
CA LEU A 405 -13.41 -5.60 11.37
C LEU A 405 -14.74 -5.62 12.15
N HIS A 406 -15.81 -5.20 11.48
CA HIS A 406 -17.17 -5.43 11.98
C HIS A 406 -17.56 -6.89 11.74
N PRO A 407 -18.33 -7.54 12.64
CA PRO A 407 -18.68 -8.97 12.50
C PRO A 407 -19.30 -9.34 11.15
N ASP A 408 -20.06 -8.43 10.55
CA ASP A 408 -20.70 -8.63 9.24
C ASP A 408 -19.71 -8.65 8.05
N ARG A 409 -18.45 -8.27 8.29
CA ARG A 409 -17.36 -8.29 7.30
C ARG A 409 -16.46 -9.52 7.47
N VAL A 410 -16.52 -10.20 8.61
CA VAL A 410 -15.66 -11.38 8.90
C VAL A 410 -15.88 -12.50 7.90
N GLY A 411 -17.11 -12.68 7.41
CA GLY A 411 -17.45 -13.68 6.39
C GLY A 411 -16.78 -13.44 5.02
N GLU A 412 -16.22 -12.25 4.79
CA GLU A 412 -15.52 -11.92 3.54
C GLU A 412 -14.07 -12.45 3.53
N LEU A 413 -13.52 -12.83 4.69
CA LEU A 413 -12.16 -13.35 4.79
C LEU A 413 -12.08 -14.78 4.26
N ALA A 414 -11.31 -15.02 3.21
CA ALA A 414 -10.99 -16.38 2.80
C ALA A 414 -10.07 -17.07 3.82
N GLY A 415 -10.34 -18.35 4.10
CA GLY A 415 -9.64 -19.19 5.07
C GLY A 415 -8.24 -19.64 4.64
N ASN A 416 -7.62 -18.94 3.70
CA ASN A 416 -6.29 -19.25 3.14
C ASN A 416 -5.27 -18.12 3.38
N SER A 417 -5.56 -17.18 4.29
CA SER A 417 -4.56 -16.18 4.73
C SER A 417 -3.73 -16.74 5.88
N ALA A 418 -2.46 -16.33 5.98
CA ALA A 418 -1.54 -16.70 7.04
C ALA A 418 -1.40 -15.56 8.05
N VAL A 419 -1.56 -15.88 9.34
CA VAL A 419 -1.38 -14.96 10.47
C VAL A 419 -0.37 -15.57 11.43
N HIS A 420 0.79 -14.95 11.56
CA HIS A 420 1.86 -15.44 12.43
C HIS A 420 2.87 -14.33 12.77
N ASP A 421 3.61 -14.48 13.85
CA ASP A 421 4.71 -13.60 14.25
C ASP A 421 4.31 -12.13 14.44
N ASN A 422 3.03 -11.85 14.72
CA ASN A 422 2.59 -10.52 15.15
C ASN A 422 2.75 -10.39 16.67
N ASP A 423 2.82 -9.17 17.19
CA ASP A 423 2.81 -8.94 18.65
C ASP A 423 1.53 -9.53 19.28
N ASP A 424 0.45 -9.55 18.49
CA ASP A 424 -0.81 -10.23 18.78
C ASP A 424 -1.41 -10.84 17.51
N ASP A 425 -1.26 -12.16 17.36
CA ASP A 425 -1.88 -12.96 16.29
C ASP A 425 -3.38 -13.12 16.58
N ALA A 426 -4.17 -12.09 16.27
CA ALA A 426 -5.61 -12.09 16.50
C ALA A 426 -6.36 -11.18 15.52
N ILE A 427 -7.57 -11.61 15.12
CA ILE A 427 -8.50 -10.83 14.32
C ILE A 427 -9.49 -10.16 15.26
N TYR A 428 -9.47 -8.84 15.33
CA TYR A 428 -10.37 -8.08 16.20
C TYR A 428 -11.75 -7.89 15.55
N VAL A 429 -12.80 -8.20 16.30
CA VAL A 429 -14.19 -8.10 15.86
C VAL A 429 -14.93 -7.14 16.81
N VAL A 430 -15.02 -5.86 16.44
CA VAL A 430 -15.68 -4.81 17.24
C VAL A 430 -15.76 -3.49 16.48
N PHE A 431 -16.89 -2.78 16.55
CA PHE A 431 -16.99 -1.38 16.11
C PHE A 431 -17.89 -0.52 16.99
N SER A 432 -19.13 -0.95 17.22
CA SER A 432 -20.13 -0.14 17.90
C SER A 432 -21.03 -1.02 18.77
N SER A 433 -21.97 -0.41 19.50
CA SER A 433 -22.98 -1.18 20.24
C SER A 433 -24.03 -1.85 19.34
N SER A 434 -23.99 -1.63 18.02
CA SER A 434 -24.90 -2.22 17.02
C SER A 434 -24.23 -3.28 16.15
N ASN A 435 -23.21 -3.97 16.67
CA ASN A 435 -22.51 -5.05 15.99
C ASN A 435 -23.48 -6.19 15.62
N ARG A 436 -23.74 -6.38 14.32
CA ARG A 436 -24.72 -7.38 13.86
C ARG A 436 -24.26 -8.09 12.59
N VAL A 437 -24.31 -9.42 12.56
CA VAL A 437 -24.20 -10.21 11.33
C VAL A 437 -25.57 -10.21 10.66
N THR A 438 -25.69 -9.49 9.55
CA THR A 438 -26.93 -9.26 8.81
C THR A 438 -26.98 -10.00 7.47
N LEU A 439 -25.84 -10.52 7.02
CA LEU A 439 -25.72 -11.37 5.84
C LEU A 439 -25.32 -12.78 6.23
N ASP A 440 -25.74 -13.76 5.43
CA ASP A 440 -25.27 -15.14 5.61
C ASP A 440 -23.74 -15.18 5.49
N ALA A 441 -23.10 -15.78 6.49
CA ALA A 441 -21.65 -15.72 6.64
C ALA A 441 -21.07 -17.03 7.16
N THR A 442 -19.83 -17.30 6.80
CA THR A 442 -19.03 -18.37 7.39
C THR A 442 -17.75 -17.77 7.95
N TRP A 443 -17.52 -17.91 9.25
CA TRP A 443 -16.25 -17.51 9.86
C TRP A 443 -15.27 -18.68 9.75
N LYS A 444 -14.20 -18.45 9.00
CA LYS A 444 -13.23 -19.47 8.61
C LYS A 444 -12.07 -19.53 9.58
N ASN A 445 -11.38 -20.67 9.64
CA ASN A 445 -10.16 -20.75 10.43
C ASN A 445 -8.99 -20.10 9.69
N LEU A 446 -8.43 -19.02 10.25
CA LEU A 446 -7.26 -18.31 9.73
C LEU A 446 -5.95 -18.69 10.44
N GLY A 447 -5.97 -19.72 11.29
CA GLY A 447 -4.85 -20.08 12.17
C GLY A 447 -4.67 -19.15 13.36
N ALA A 448 -5.54 -18.15 13.53
CA ALA A 448 -5.54 -17.19 14.62
C ALA A 448 -6.97 -16.99 15.19
N PRO A 449 -7.10 -16.66 16.48
CA PRO A 449 -8.38 -16.40 17.13
C PRO A 449 -9.09 -15.14 16.60
N TYR A 450 -10.42 -15.19 16.62
CA TYR A 450 -11.27 -14.01 16.58
C TYR A 450 -11.43 -13.45 18.00
N VAL A 451 -11.20 -12.14 18.19
CA VAL A 451 -11.34 -11.46 19.48
C VAL A 451 -12.53 -10.51 19.44
N VAL A 452 -13.62 -10.93 20.07
CA VAL A 452 -14.89 -10.21 20.17
C VAL A 452 -14.83 -9.26 21.37
N ARG A 453 -14.69 -7.96 21.10
CA ARG A 453 -14.53 -6.93 22.14
C ARG A 453 -15.82 -6.23 22.56
N ASP A 454 -16.92 -6.49 21.87
CA ASP A 454 -18.25 -6.08 22.32
C ASP A 454 -19.31 -7.14 21.98
N LEU A 455 -20.49 -7.03 22.59
CA LEU A 455 -21.60 -7.91 22.26
C LEU A 455 -21.96 -7.74 20.77
N PHE A 456 -22.24 -8.86 20.10
CA PHE A 456 -22.78 -8.84 18.75
C PHE A 456 -23.99 -9.75 18.58
N GLN A 457 -24.81 -9.40 17.60
CA GLN A 457 -26.04 -10.10 17.26
C GLN A 457 -25.86 -10.89 15.96
N VAL A 458 -26.49 -12.04 15.87
CA VAL A 458 -26.56 -12.90 14.68
C VAL A 458 -27.99 -12.84 14.17
N ALA A 459 -28.17 -12.18 13.02
CA ALA A 459 -29.48 -11.88 12.43
C ALA A 459 -29.71 -12.53 11.07
N ALA A 460 -28.73 -13.30 10.62
CA ALA A 460 -28.73 -14.12 9.42
C ALA A 460 -28.10 -15.48 9.75
N ALA A 461 -27.89 -16.36 8.77
CA ALA A 461 -27.22 -17.63 9.03
C ALA A 461 -25.71 -17.41 9.24
N LEU A 462 -25.22 -17.70 10.45
CA LEU A 462 -23.79 -17.71 10.77
C LEU A 462 -23.29 -19.13 10.94
N ALA A 463 -22.37 -19.55 10.09
CA ALA A 463 -21.61 -20.78 10.23
C ALA A 463 -20.21 -20.50 10.80
N ILE A 464 -19.73 -21.36 11.69
CA ILE A 464 -18.36 -21.33 12.22
C ILE A 464 -17.64 -22.60 11.78
N ASP A 465 -16.52 -22.45 11.07
CA ASP A 465 -15.74 -23.57 10.53
C ASP A 465 -14.97 -24.35 11.61
N PRO A 466 -14.58 -25.61 11.32
CA PRO A 466 -13.75 -26.41 12.22
C PRO A 466 -12.46 -25.70 12.64
N GLY A 467 -12.08 -25.86 13.92
CA GLY A 467 -10.83 -25.34 14.47
C GLY A 467 -10.81 -23.84 14.75
N VAL A 468 -11.93 -23.13 14.53
CA VAL A 468 -12.05 -21.71 14.90
C VAL A 468 -11.99 -21.54 16.42
N GLU A 469 -11.26 -20.52 16.85
CA GLU A 469 -11.24 -20.04 18.22
C GLU A 469 -11.86 -18.63 18.29
N ILE A 470 -12.82 -18.42 19.20
CA ILE A 470 -13.39 -17.12 19.49
C ILE A 470 -13.13 -16.77 20.96
N ARG A 471 -12.44 -15.64 21.18
CA ARG A 471 -12.18 -15.05 22.49
C ARG A 471 -13.11 -13.87 22.72
N PHE A 472 -13.83 -13.87 23.84
CA PHE A 472 -14.73 -12.79 24.20
C PHE A 472 -14.12 -11.93 25.30
N ALA A 473 -14.19 -10.61 25.12
CA ALA A 473 -13.85 -9.65 26.16
C ALA A 473 -14.80 -9.76 27.36
N GLN A 474 -14.38 -9.14 28.47
CA GLN A 474 -15.12 -9.22 29.72
C GLN A 474 -16.58 -8.78 29.54
N ASP A 475 -17.50 -9.59 30.07
CA ASP A 475 -18.95 -9.36 30.05
C ASP A 475 -19.57 -9.25 28.64
N LYS A 476 -18.86 -9.63 27.59
CA LYS A 476 -19.37 -9.63 26.20
C LYS A 476 -19.92 -10.99 25.82
N GLY A 477 -20.78 -11.04 24.81
CA GLY A 477 -21.43 -12.27 24.41
C GLY A 477 -21.95 -12.22 22.98
N MET A 478 -22.61 -13.30 22.60
CA MET A 478 -23.26 -13.45 21.30
C MET A 478 -24.75 -13.64 21.51
N VAL A 479 -25.57 -12.97 20.72
CA VAL A 479 -27.03 -13.17 20.70
C VAL A 479 -27.44 -13.67 19.32
N VAL A 480 -28.06 -14.84 19.26
CA VAL A 480 -28.69 -15.37 18.04
C VAL A 480 -30.14 -14.93 18.05
N ASP A 481 -30.42 -13.85 17.33
CA ASP A 481 -31.73 -13.21 17.29
C ASP A 481 -32.78 -14.11 16.62
N ALA A 482 -34.06 -13.81 16.86
CA ALA A 482 -35.21 -14.60 16.37
C ALA A 482 -35.21 -14.93 14.86
N VAL A 483 -34.52 -14.13 14.02
CA VAL A 483 -34.42 -14.32 12.56
C VAL A 483 -33.09 -14.94 12.10
N GLY A 484 -32.09 -15.02 12.98
CA GLY A 484 -30.78 -15.58 12.68
C GLY A 484 -30.68 -17.07 12.99
N SER A 485 -29.53 -17.65 12.70
CA SER A 485 -29.17 -18.99 13.17
C SER A 485 -27.67 -19.16 13.35
N LEU A 486 -27.26 -20.02 14.27
CA LEU A 486 -25.85 -20.33 14.53
C LEU A 486 -25.56 -21.82 14.30
N THR A 487 -24.68 -22.11 13.34
CA THR A 487 -24.18 -23.45 13.08
C THR A 487 -22.68 -23.51 13.38
N VAL A 488 -22.27 -24.29 14.38
CA VAL A 488 -20.86 -24.50 14.72
C VAL A 488 -20.44 -25.89 14.28
N ASN A 489 -19.54 -25.95 13.30
CA ASN A 489 -19.14 -27.17 12.60
C ASN A 489 -17.77 -27.66 13.06
N GLY A 490 -17.55 -27.79 14.38
CA GLY A 490 -16.34 -28.44 14.88
C GLY A 490 -16.22 -29.87 14.37
N THR A 491 -15.00 -30.42 14.43
CA THR A 491 -14.74 -31.86 14.22
C THR A 491 -13.90 -32.41 15.36
N LEU A 492 -13.85 -33.73 15.51
CA LEU A 492 -13.02 -34.38 16.53
C LEU A 492 -11.54 -33.93 16.48
N THR A 493 -10.99 -33.71 15.28
CA THR A 493 -9.59 -33.30 15.11
C THR A 493 -9.39 -31.78 15.06
N ALA A 494 -10.46 -31.02 14.91
CA ALA A 494 -10.46 -29.56 14.87
C ALA A 494 -11.74 -29.04 15.55
N PRO A 495 -11.83 -29.13 16.89
CA PRO A 495 -12.98 -28.64 17.63
C PRO A 495 -13.03 -27.11 17.59
N VAL A 496 -14.22 -26.54 17.75
CA VAL A 496 -14.41 -25.09 17.88
C VAL A 496 -14.33 -24.70 19.36
N LEU A 497 -13.67 -23.60 19.67
CA LEU A 497 -13.51 -23.11 21.04
C LEU A 497 -14.07 -21.69 21.20
N PHE A 498 -15.08 -21.54 22.05
CA PHE A 498 -15.51 -20.24 22.56
C PHE A 498 -15.01 -20.07 23.99
N ARG A 499 -14.26 -19.00 24.26
CA ARG A 499 -13.79 -18.71 25.62
C ARG A 499 -13.65 -17.23 25.94
N GLY A 500 -13.45 -16.90 27.21
CA GLY A 500 -13.04 -15.55 27.62
C GLY A 500 -11.60 -15.23 27.20
N GLU A 501 -11.27 -13.95 26.95
CA GLU A 501 -9.88 -13.51 26.74
C GLU A 501 -8.98 -13.89 27.93
N ASN A 502 -9.53 -13.90 29.16
CA ASN A 502 -8.85 -14.42 30.34
C ASN A 502 -9.51 -15.71 30.85
N GLU A 503 -8.68 -16.62 31.32
CA GLU A 503 -9.11 -17.88 31.91
C GLU A 503 -9.52 -17.67 33.37
N VAL A 504 -10.82 -17.62 33.64
CA VAL A 504 -11.36 -17.54 34.99
C VAL A 504 -12.52 -18.51 35.19
N VAL A 505 -12.48 -19.24 36.30
CA VAL A 505 -13.51 -20.22 36.66
C VAL A 505 -14.83 -19.52 37.02
N ALA A 506 -14.78 -18.29 37.51
CA ALA A 506 -15.96 -17.52 37.91
C ALA A 506 -16.73 -16.87 36.73
N GLY A 507 -16.38 -17.18 35.48
CA GLY A 507 -16.95 -16.55 34.30
C GLY A 507 -16.27 -15.21 33.95
N TYR A 508 -15.86 -15.07 32.69
CA TYR A 508 -15.22 -13.89 32.11
C TYR A 508 -16.14 -13.17 31.13
N TRP A 509 -16.76 -13.94 30.25
CA TRP A 509 -17.65 -13.44 29.20
C TRP A 509 -19.08 -13.90 29.48
N GLN A 510 -20.06 -13.27 28.84
CA GLN A 510 -21.46 -13.45 29.17
C GLN A 510 -21.96 -14.84 28.75
N GLY A 511 -21.65 -15.27 27.52
CA GLY A 511 -22.07 -16.55 26.94
C GLY A 511 -22.70 -16.38 25.55
N VAL A 512 -23.48 -17.38 25.15
CA VAL A 512 -24.34 -17.37 23.95
C VAL A 512 -25.81 -17.35 24.38
N ARG A 513 -26.57 -16.37 23.90
CA ARG A 513 -28.03 -16.33 24.01
C ARG A 513 -28.66 -16.71 22.67
N VAL A 514 -29.68 -17.55 22.69
CA VAL A 514 -30.42 -17.96 21.49
C VAL A 514 -31.89 -17.61 21.68
N GLU A 515 -32.41 -16.81 20.76
CA GLU A 515 -33.84 -16.42 20.65
C GLU A 515 -34.50 -17.04 19.41
N SER A 516 -33.70 -17.62 18.51
CA SER A 516 -34.13 -18.23 17.26
C SER A 516 -34.70 -19.63 17.45
N ASN A 517 -35.86 -19.90 16.84
CA ASN A 517 -36.48 -21.22 16.78
C ASN A 517 -36.02 -22.06 15.58
N SER A 518 -34.96 -21.63 14.89
CA SER A 518 -34.39 -22.34 13.73
C SER A 518 -33.81 -23.70 14.14
N GLU A 519 -34.14 -24.73 13.36
CA GLU A 519 -33.53 -26.07 13.51
C GLU A 519 -32.04 -26.08 13.11
N ALA A 520 -31.56 -25.02 12.45
CA ALA A 520 -30.15 -24.89 12.08
C ALA A 520 -29.25 -24.54 13.29
N ASN A 521 -29.82 -24.09 14.41
CA ASN A 521 -29.08 -23.76 15.61
C ASN A 521 -28.44 -25.02 16.20
N ARG A 522 -27.15 -25.20 15.95
CA ARG A 522 -26.44 -26.44 16.27
C ARG A 522 -24.99 -26.20 16.61
N LEU A 523 -24.53 -26.75 17.72
CA LEU A 523 -23.12 -26.77 18.10
C LEU A 523 -22.61 -28.22 18.05
N THR A 524 -21.60 -28.47 17.22
CA THR A 524 -20.99 -29.79 17.04
C THR A 524 -19.50 -29.72 17.40
N HIS A 525 -18.97 -30.67 18.18
CA HIS A 525 -17.55 -30.72 18.60
C HIS A 525 -17.04 -29.36 19.11
N THR A 526 -17.77 -28.77 20.06
CA THR A 526 -17.57 -27.38 20.50
C THR A 526 -17.27 -27.33 22.00
N THR A 527 -16.35 -26.47 22.41
CA THR A 527 -16.11 -26.15 23.83
C THR A 527 -16.51 -24.71 24.14
N LEU A 528 -17.31 -24.50 25.18
CA LEU A 528 -17.63 -23.19 25.75
C LEU A 528 -17.01 -23.08 27.14
N ALA A 529 -15.94 -22.29 27.28
CA ALA A 529 -15.22 -22.12 28.55
C ALA A 529 -15.26 -20.67 29.05
N HIS A 530 -15.18 -20.47 30.36
CA HIS A 530 -15.15 -19.18 31.05
C HIS A 530 -16.38 -18.29 30.82
N ALA A 531 -17.55 -18.86 30.51
CA ALA A 531 -18.78 -18.09 30.29
C ALA A 531 -19.57 -17.89 31.62
N GLY A 532 -20.68 -17.16 31.56
CA GLY A 532 -21.56 -16.93 32.71
C GLY A 532 -21.08 -15.84 33.68
N SER A 533 -20.35 -14.83 33.20
CA SER A 533 -19.89 -13.67 34.01
C SER A 533 -21.02 -12.81 34.58
N LYS A 534 -22.14 -12.70 33.87
CA LYS A 534 -23.30 -11.90 34.27
C LYS A 534 -24.60 -12.47 33.71
N ARG A 535 -25.70 -11.96 34.25
CA ARG A 535 -27.08 -12.33 33.89
C ARG A 535 -27.48 -11.84 32.50
N TRP A 536 -28.23 -12.65 31.76
CA TRP A 536 -28.87 -12.30 30.49
C TRP A 536 -30.13 -11.45 30.69
N THR A 537 -30.84 -11.64 31.79
CA THR A 537 -32.08 -10.92 32.12
C THR A 537 -32.04 -10.44 33.58
N GLY A 538 -33.15 -9.90 34.08
CA GLY A 538 -33.29 -9.58 35.51
C GLY A 538 -33.41 -10.82 36.42
N ALA A 539 -33.63 -12.02 35.85
CA ALA A 539 -33.81 -13.25 36.62
C ALA A 539 -32.49 -13.72 37.24
N ALA A 540 -32.55 -14.20 38.49
CA ALA A 540 -31.37 -14.60 39.25
C ALA A 540 -30.62 -15.77 38.63
N GLU A 541 -31.32 -16.56 37.81
CA GLU A 541 -30.88 -17.78 37.16
C GLU A 541 -30.36 -17.56 35.74
N SER A 542 -30.41 -16.33 35.24
CA SER A 542 -30.09 -16.02 33.84
C SER A 542 -28.60 -15.81 33.54
N ASP A 543 -27.69 -16.01 34.48
CA ASP A 543 -26.26 -16.08 34.25
C ASP A 543 -25.87 -17.49 33.81
N ALA A 544 -25.63 -17.67 32.51
CA ALA A 544 -25.37 -18.98 31.92
C ALA A 544 -24.47 -18.89 30.69
N ALA A 545 -23.72 -19.96 30.44
CA ALA A 545 -22.92 -20.09 29.22
C ALA A 545 -23.80 -20.14 27.97
N ILE A 546 -24.95 -20.82 28.07
CA ILE A 546 -25.96 -20.92 27.02
C ILE A 546 -27.32 -20.50 27.61
N TYR A 547 -28.03 -19.57 26.99
CA TYR A 547 -29.34 -19.11 27.44
C TYR A 547 -30.35 -19.17 26.30
N LEU A 548 -31.41 -19.98 26.46
CA LEU A 548 -32.48 -20.16 25.47
C LEU A 548 -33.75 -19.49 25.95
N ASP A 549 -34.30 -18.57 25.15
CA ASP A 549 -35.60 -17.97 25.39
C ASP A 549 -36.40 -17.77 24.09
N ASN A 550 -37.62 -17.22 24.18
CA ASN A 550 -38.47 -16.95 23.00
C ASN A 550 -38.77 -18.16 22.09
N ASN A 551 -38.95 -19.35 22.67
CA ASN A 551 -39.15 -20.61 21.95
C ASN A 551 -37.92 -21.03 21.11
N ALA A 552 -36.73 -20.63 21.55
CA ALA A 552 -35.49 -20.97 20.88
C ALA A 552 -35.27 -22.47 20.80
N LYS A 553 -34.62 -22.91 19.72
CA LYS A 553 -34.15 -24.28 19.55
C LYS A 553 -32.65 -24.30 19.48
N LEU A 554 -32.02 -25.27 20.14
CA LEU A 554 -30.58 -25.50 20.07
C LEU A 554 -30.28 -27.00 20.19
N ALA A 555 -29.49 -27.51 19.25
CA ALA A 555 -28.93 -28.86 19.32
C ALA A 555 -27.45 -28.82 19.69
N LEU A 556 -27.06 -29.63 20.67
CA LEU A 556 -25.68 -29.83 21.09
C LEU A 556 -25.25 -31.27 20.77
N GLU A 557 -24.15 -31.44 20.06
CA GLU A 557 -23.54 -32.75 19.75
C GLU A 557 -22.03 -32.71 20.03
N ASP A 558 -21.55 -33.57 20.95
CA ASP A 558 -20.16 -33.58 21.42
C ASP A 558 -19.70 -32.18 21.89
N VAL A 559 -20.41 -31.64 22.88
CA VAL A 559 -20.18 -30.29 23.40
C VAL A 559 -19.71 -30.34 24.84
N THR A 560 -18.64 -29.61 25.14
CA THR A 560 -18.20 -29.36 26.52
C THR A 560 -18.55 -27.95 26.95
N VAL A 561 -19.20 -27.81 28.10
CA VAL A 561 -19.50 -26.52 28.72
C VAL A 561 -18.81 -26.44 30.08
N GLY A 562 -17.94 -25.45 30.22
CA GLY A 562 -17.21 -25.12 31.43
C GLY A 562 -15.68 -25.27 31.28
N PRO A 563 -14.89 -24.79 32.27
CA PRO A 563 -15.30 -24.15 33.54
C PRO A 563 -16.05 -22.83 33.33
N GLY A 564 -16.90 -22.38 34.28
CA GLY A 564 -17.70 -21.16 34.10
C GLY A 564 -18.46 -20.69 35.35
N GLY A 565 -18.85 -19.41 35.36
CA GLY A 565 -19.40 -18.71 36.53
C GLY A 565 -20.90 -18.89 36.77
N GLY A 566 -21.63 -19.28 35.74
CA GLY A 566 -23.08 -19.45 35.76
C GLY A 566 -23.51 -20.90 35.59
N TYR A 567 -24.79 -21.08 35.23
CA TYR A 567 -25.28 -22.37 34.75
C TYR A 567 -24.60 -22.73 33.42
N GLY A 568 -24.55 -24.03 33.10
CA GLY A 568 -24.09 -24.48 31.78
C GLY A 568 -25.08 -24.08 30.70
N ALA A 569 -26.36 -24.39 30.90
CA ALA A 569 -27.45 -23.92 30.06
C ALA A 569 -28.67 -23.48 30.88
N VAL A 570 -29.43 -22.52 30.36
CA VAL A 570 -30.74 -22.13 30.90
C VAL A 570 -31.78 -22.28 29.79
N VAL A 571 -32.84 -23.03 30.07
CA VAL A 571 -34.03 -23.13 29.22
C VAL A 571 -35.12 -22.27 29.86
N ALA A 572 -35.28 -21.03 29.39
CA ALA A 572 -36.10 -20.03 30.07
C ALA A 572 -37.57 -19.98 29.62
N GLY A 573 -37.85 -20.24 28.33
CA GLY A 573 -39.21 -20.14 27.78
C GLY A 573 -39.89 -21.50 27.60
N ASP A 574 -41.20 -21.58 27.89
CA ASP A 574 -42.01 -22.82 27.84
C ASP A 574 -41.96 -23.59 26.51
N GLY A 575 -41.69 -22.91 25.38
CA GLY A 575 -41.52 -23.55 24.07
C GLY A 575 -40.08 -23.70 23.61
N SER A 576 -39.09 -23.39 24.45
CA SER A 576 -37.67 -23.50 24.09
C SER A 576 -37.20 -24.95 24.22
N GLN A 577 -36.34 -25.39 23.31
CA GLN A 577 -35.92 -26.78 23.18
C GLN A 577 -34.40 -26.88 23.13
N LEU A 578 -33.83 -27.59 24.09
CA LEU A 578 -32.42 -27.98 24.11
C LEU A 578 -32.33 -29.49 23.88
N THR A 579 -31.64 -29.90 22.82
CA THR A 579 -31.35 -31.32 22.56
C THR A 579 -29.86 -31.58 22.72
N CYS A 580 -29.51 -32.72 23.29
CA CYS A 580 -28.12 -33.04 23.62
C CYS A 580 -27.77 -34.47 23.22
N VAL A 581 -26.62 -34.60 22.58
CA VAL A 581 -25.94 -35.86 22.32
C VAL A 581 -24.50 -35.68 22.78
N ASP A 582 -24.04 -36.52 23.71
CA ASP A 582 -22.66 -36.48 24.23
C ASP A 582 -22.22 -35.10 24.76
N VAL A 583 -23.01 -34.53 25.67
CA VAL A 583 -22.70 -33.22 26.29
C VAL A 583 -22.07 -33.39 27.67
N VAL A 584 -20.99 -32.66 27.93
CA VAL A 584 -20.28 -32.66 29.21
C VAL A 584 -20.34 -31.28 29.84
N PHE A 585 -20.88 -31.20 31.06
CA PHE A 585 -20.80 -30.00 31.89
C PHE A 585 -19.73 -30.21 32.97
N SER A 586 -18.77 -29.28 33.09
CA SER A 586 -17.66 -29.46 34.03
C SER A 586 -17.24 -28.15 34.69
N SER A 587 -16.91 -28.22 35.99
CA SER A 587 -16.31 -27.09 36.73
C SER A 587 -17.09 -25.77 36.64
N LEU A 588 -18.43 -25.88 36.67
CA LEU A 588 -19.34 -24.75 36.75
C LEU A 588 -19.54 -24.34 38.21
N VAL A 589 -19.72 -23.04 38.45
CA VAL A 589 -20.08 -22.50 39.78
C VAL A 589 -21.52 -22.84 40.14
N LYS A 590 -22.41 -22.96 39.14
CA LYS A 590 -23.80 -23.41 39.30
C LYS A 590 -24.03 -24.79 38.68
N GLU A 591 -25.27 -25.25 38.73
CA GLU A 591 -25.69 -26.53 38.17
C GLU A 591 -25.54 -26.57 36.63
N PRO A 592 -25.46 -27.78 36.04
CA PRO A 592 -25.37 -27.96 34.59
C PRO A 592 -26.48 -27.24 33.82
N ILE A 593 -27.74 -27.43 34.22
CA ILE A 593 -28.90 -26.88 33.52
C ILE A 593 -29.90 -26.32 34.52
N TRP A 594 -30.47 -25.15 34.22
CA TRP A 594 -31.70 -24.64 34.84
C TRP A 594 -32.86 -24.70 33.85
N ASP A 595 -33.91 -25.44 34.19
CA ASP A 595 -35.13 -25.55 33.39
C ASP A 595 -36.25 -24.75 34.05
N ALA A 596 -36.49 -23.54 33.54
CA ALA A 596 -37.48 -22.62 34.14
C ALA A 596 -38.92 -23.16 34.09
N PRO A 597 -39.38 -23.85 33.02
CA PRO A 597 -40.70 -24.48 32.98
C PRO A 597 -40.96 -25.51 34.09
N SER A 598 -39.97 -26.34 34.44
CA SER A 598 -40.09 -27.26 35.58
C SER A 598 -39.74 -26.62 36.93
N GLY A 599 -39.10 -25.44 36.92
CA GLY A 599 -38.63 -24.74 38.11
C GLY A 599 -37.50 -25.48 38.83
N ALA A 600 -36.72 -26.29 38.10
CA ALA A 600 -35.72 -27.19 38.68
C ALA A 600 -34.38 -27.11 37.94
N ALA A 601 -33.31 -27.36 38.71
CA ALA A 601 -32.00 -27.63 38.16
C ALA A 601 -31.91 -29.10 37.72
N LEU A 602 -31.34 -29.35 36.55
CA LEU A 602 -31.11 -30.69 36.01
C LEU A 602 -29.62 -31.01 36.00
N ALA A 603 -29.28 -32.23 36.40
CA ALA A 603 -27.90 -32.69 36.44
C ALA A 603 -27.32 -33.04 35.06
N ASN A 604 -28.20 -33.31 34.09
CA ASN A 604 -27.87 -33.64 32.70
C ASN A 604 -28.96 -33.09 31.77
N CYS A 605 -28.71 -33.13 30.46
CA CYS A 605 -29.73 -32.77 29.47
C CYS A 605 -30.99 -33.65 29.60
N PRO A 606 -32.18 -33.07 29.34
CA PRO A 606 -33.47 -33.76 29.42
C PRO A 606 -33.67 -34.82 28.34
#